data_AF-A0A0X8FBE2-F1
#
_entry.id   AF-A0A0X8FBE2-F1
#
_cell.length_a   1.000
_cell.length_b   1.000
_cell.length_c   1.000
_cell.angle_alpha   90.00
_cell.angle_beta   90.00
_cell.angle_gamma   90.00
#
_symmetry.space_group_name_H-M   'P 1'
#
loop_
_entity.id
_entity.type
_entity.pdbx_description
1 polymer ?
#
loop_
_entity_poly.entity_id
_entity_poly.type
_entity_poly.pdbx_seq_one_letter_code
_entity_poly.pdbx_strand_id
1 'polypeptide(L)' 'MNTNAKPFGMRDKLGYMFGDLANDMTFILQSMFLMVFYTEVWGINPTTVGNLFLAARFVDAITEPYLL' A
#
# COMPACT_ATOMS: atom_id res chain seq x y z
N MET A 1 17.29 -26.57 -20.02
CA MET A 1 16.72 -25.29 -19.54
C MET A 1 17.61 -24.18 -20.10
N ASN A 2 17.09 -23.31 -20.97
CA ASN A 2 17.88 -22.25 -21.58
C ASN A 2 18.04 -21.10 -20.57
N THR A 3 19.18 -21.04 -19.87
CA THR A 3 19.47 -20.03 -18.84
C THR A 3 20.01 -18.73 -19.45
N ASN A 4 19.48 -18.31 -20.59
CA ASN A 4 19.82 -17.02 -21.23
C ASN A 4 18.84 -15.92 -20.77
N ALA A 5 18.54 -15.88 -19.47
CA ALA A 5 17.80 -14.76 -18.89
C ALA A 5 18.76 -13.56 -18.82
N LYS A 6 18.37 -12.45 -19.45
CA LYS A 6 19.15 -11.21 -19.38
C LYS A 6 19.30 -10.79 -17.91
N PRO A 7 20.52 -10.43 -17.45
CA PRO A 7 20.72 -9.98 -16.08
C PRO A 7 19.88 -8.71 -15.82
N PHE A 8 19.32 -8.61 -14.62
CA PHE A 8 18.46 -7.50 -14.21
C PHE A 8 19.21 -6.17 -14.32
N GLY A 9 18.86 -5.39 -15.33
CA GLY A 9 19.59 -4.20 -15.73
C GLY A 9 19.12 -2.96 -14.97
N MET A 10 19.81 -1.84 -15.21
CA MET A 10 19.43 -0.54 -14.63
C MET A 10 18.01 -0.11 -15.04
N ARG A 11 17.59 -0.43 -16.27
CA ARG A 11 16.22 -0.14 -16.75
C ARG A 11 15.17 -0.94 -16.00
N ASP A 12 15.44 -2.20 -15.71
CA ASP A 12 14.51 -3.07 -14.99
C ASP A 12 14.40 -2.63 -13.52
N LYS A 13 15.51 -2.20 -12.91
CA LYS A 13 15.53 -1.57 -11.59
C LYS A 13 14.68 -0.30 -11.54
N LEU A 14 14.88 0.62 -12.49
CA LEU A 14 14.10 1.86 -12.54
C LEU A 14 12.62 1.57 -12.77
N GLY A 15 12.28 0.66 -13.69
CA GLY A 15 10.89 0.25 -13.92
C GLY A 15 10.25 -0.37 -12.67
N TYR A 16 10.98 -1.22 -11.95
CA TYR A 16 10.52 -1.82 -10.69
C TYR A 16 10.28 -0.75 -9.62
N MET A 17 11.24 0.17 -9.43
CA MET A 17 11.10 1.27 -8.46
C MET A 17 9.91 2.18 -8.77
N PHE A 18 9.67 2.51 -10.05
CA PHE A 18 8.50 3.30 -10.44
C PHE A 18 7.19 2.53 -10.27
N GLY A 19 7.19 1.21 -10.49
CA GLY A 19 6.04 0.35 -10.22
C GLY A 19 5.70 0.30 -8.73
N ASP A 20 6.71 0.10 -7.89
CA ASP A 20 6.60 0.08 -6.43
C ASP A 20 6.10 1.44 -5.90
N LEU A 21 6.68 2.54 -6.40
CA LEU A 21 6.24 3.89 -6.09
C LEU A 21 4.76 4.12 -6.46
N ALA A 22 4.33 3.67 -7.65
CA ALA A 22 2.94 3.83 -8.07
C ALA A 22 1.97 3.04 -7.18
N ASN A 23 2.38 1.85 -6.71
CA ASN A 23 1.61 1.05 -5.77
C ASN A 23 1.45 1.79 -4.42
N ASP A 24 2.57 2.25 -3.85
CA ASP A 24 2.56 2.95 -2.57
C ASP A 24 1.79 4.27 -2.62
N MET A 25 1.94 5.02 -3.71
CA MET A 25 1.17 6.26 -3.92
C MET A 25 -0.34 5.99 -3.97
N THR A 26 -0.76 4.90 -4.63
CA THR A 26 -2.18 4.54 -4.69
C THR A 26 -2.70 4.18 -3.31
N PHE A 27 -1.93 3.43 -2.53
CA PHE A 27 -2.32 3.04 -1.17
C PHE A 27 -2.44 4.24 -0.22
N ILE A 28 -1.49 5.18 -0.28
CA ILE A 28 -1.55 6.41 0.52
C ILE A 28 -2.74 7.28 0.10
N LEU A 29 -2.98 7.43 -1.22
CA LEU A 29 -4.11 8.19 -1.73
C LEU A 29 -5.45 7.61 -1.23
N GLN A 30 -5.61 6.29 -1.29
CA GLN A 30 -6.80 5.61 -0.77
C GLN A 30 -6.98 5.83 0.74
N SER A 31 -5.90 5.71 1.52
CA SER A 31 -5.95 5.95 2.97
C SER A 31 -6.36 7.39 3.30
N MET A 32 -5.80 8.38 2.59
CA MET A 32 -6.15 9.79 2.79
C MET A 32 -7.61 10.07 2.41
N PHE A 33 -8.05 9.54 1.27
CA PHE A 33 -9.44 9.66 0.82
C PHE A 33 -10.41 9.08 1.84
N LEU A 34 -10.14 7.86 2.33
CA LEU A 34 -11.00 7.19 3.31
C LEU A 34 -11.05 7.93 4.66
N MET A 35 -9.93 8.51 5.10
CA MET A 35 -9.90 9.32 6.32
C MET A 35 -10.85 10.50 6.20
N VAL A 36 -10.73 11.30 5.13
CA VAL A 36 -11.61 12.45 4.87
C VAL A 36 -13.05 12.01 4.69
N PHE A 37 -13.31 10.96 3.92
CA PHE A 37 -14.66 10.44 3.69
C PHE A 37 -15.36 10.05 5.00
N TYR A 38 -14.67 9.31 5.88
CA TYR A 38 -15.28 8.86 7.13
C TYR A 38 -15.49 10.00 8.14
N THR A 39 -14.62 10.99 8.19
CA THR A 39 -14.77 12.10 9.15
C THR A 39 -15.69 13.21 8.64
N GLU A 40 -15.57 13.59 7.37
CA GLU A 40 -16.26 14.78 6.83
C GLU A 40 -17.56 14.46 6.09
N VAL A 41 -17.62 13.34 5.38
CA VAL A 41 -18.84 12.94 4.64
C VAL A 41 -19.75 12.11 5.51
N TRP A 42 -19.21 11.09 6.20
CA TRP A 42 -20.01 10.23 7.07
C TRP A 42 -20.19 10.79 8.49
N GLY A 43 -19.32 11.71 8.91
CA GLY A 43 -19.42 12.37 10.22
C GLY A 43 -19.00 11.50 11.40
N ILE A 44 -18.18 10.46 11.17
CA ILE A 44 -17.66 9.61 12.25
C ILE A 44 -16.59 10.37 13.02
N ASN A 45 -16.55 10.19 14.34
CA ASN A 45 -15.52 10.77 15.19
C ASN A 45 -14.10 10.38 14.69
N PRO A 46 -13.19 11.36 14.48
CA PRO A 46 -11.83 11.09 14.01
C PRO A 46 -11.03 10.10 14.86
N THR A 47 -11.28 10.05 16.17
CA THR A 47 -10.64 9.09 17.08
C THR A 47 -11.03 7.65 16.75
N THR A 48 -12.31 7.41 16.43
CA THR A 48 -12.79 6.08 16.03
C THR A 48 -12.19 5.66 14.69
N VAL A 49 -12.14 6.57 13.72
CA VAL A 49 -11.52 6.32 12.42
C VAL A 49 -10.03 6.04 12.58
N GLY A 50 -9.32 6.82 13.41
CA GLY A 50 -7.90 6.56 13.73
C GLY A 50 -7.67 5.17 14.32
N ASN A 51 -8.53 4.71 15.23
CA ASN A 51 -8.45 3.36 15.78
C ASN A 51 -8.75 2.27 14.72
N LEU A 52 -9.67 2.53 13.77
CA LEU A 52 -9.93 1.64 12.65
C LEU A 52 -8.68 1.48 11.76
N PHE A 53 -8.04 2.59 11.38
CA PHE A 53 -6.80 2.55 10.60
C PHE A 53 -5.67 1.85 11.37
N LEU A 54 -5.57 2.05 12.69
CA LEU A 54 -4.61 1.33 13.52
C LEU A 54 -4.88 -0.18 13.53
N ALA A 55 -6.14 -0.59 13.66
CA ALA A 55 -6.54 -2.00 13.57
C ALA A 55 -6.21 -2.59 12.19
N ALA A 56 -6.44 -1.84 11.10
CA ALA A 56 -6.06 -2.25 9.75
C ALA A 56 -4.56 -2.52 9.64
N ARG A 57 -3.70 -1.71 10.25
CA ARG A 57 -2.24 -1.96 10.27
C ARG A 57 -1.85 -3.24 10.97
N PHE A 58 -2.57 -3.63 12.02
CA PHE A 58 -2.34 -4.93 12.64
C PHE A 58 -2.75 -6.09 11.74
N VAL A 59 -3.82 -5.93 10.95
CA VAL A 59 -4.23 -6.92 9.95
C VAL A 59 -3.15 -7.03 8.86
N ASP A 60 -2.69 -5.91 8.30
CA ASP A 60 -1.64 -5.87 7.28
C ASP A 60 -0.38 -6.61 7.76
N ALA A 61 0.07 -6.29 8.99
CA ALA A 61 1.25 -6.91 9.62
C ALA A 61 1.12 -8.42 9.81
N ILE A 62 -0.10 -8.94 9.94
CA ILE A 62 -0.36 -10.37 10.02
C ILE A 62 -0.38 -10.96 8.61
N THR A 63 -1.10 -10.35 7.67
CA THR A 63 -1.32 -10.92 6.33
C THR A 63 -0.09 -10.89 5.43
N GLU A 64 0.74 -9.83 5.48
CA GLU A 64 1.91 -9.67 4.62
C GLU A 64 2.92 -10.84 4.77
N PRO A 65 3.29 -11.30 5.98
CA PRO A 65 4.17 -12.46 6.15
C PRO A 65 3.62 -13.78 5.59
N TYR A 66 2.30 -14.00 5.58
CA TYR A 66 1.70 -15.28 5.14
C TYR A 66 1.41 -15.33 3.63
N LEU A 67 1.45 -14.19 2.94
CA LEU A 67 1.15 -14.05 1.52
C LEU A 67 2.39 -14.02 0.62
N LEU A 68 3.60 -14.15 1.20
CA LEU A 68 4.88 -14.38 0.51
C LEU A 68 5.09 -15.87 0.20
#